data_AF-A0A8X6LVG0-F1
#
_entry.id   AF-A0A8X6LVG0-F1
#
_cell.length_a   1.000
_cell.length_b   1.000
_cell.length_c   1.000
_cell.angle_alpha   90.00
_cell.angle_beta   90.00
_cell.angle_gamma   90.00
#
_symmetry.space_group_name_H-M   'P 1'
#
loop_
_entity.id
_entity.type
_entity.pdbx_description
1 polymer ?
#
loop_
_entity_poly.entity_id
_entity_poly.type
_entity_poly.pdbx_seq_one_letter_code
_entity_poly.pdbx_strand_id
1 'polypeptide(L)'
;MRLLLHHIQGPISFEDLKTVIVRDDDGDILEIKPCSTYTEACQVLGLLEDDSHWYHVMEEAAVSQSPAQLRILFALLVAVCGLNKPITLWENHKEDMTEDFLHQARRNNPTEILNTVMLS
;
A
#
# COMPACT_ATOMS: atom_id res chain seq x y z
N MET A 1 8.85 -15.98 -2.61
CA MET A 1 9.19 -17.01 -3.60
C MET A 1 8.67 -18.40 -3.25
N ARG A 2 8.74 -18.90 -2.00
CA ARG A 2 8.20 -20.23 -1.64
C ARG A 2 6.66 -20.33 -1.74
N LEU A 3 5.94 -19.22 -1.50
CA LEU A 3 4.47 -19.19 -1.57
C LEU A 3 3.89 -19.45 -2.97
N LEU A 4 4.41 -18.75 -3.99
CA LEU A 4 3.92 -18.93 -5.37
C LEU A 4 4.21 -20.32 -5.94
N LEU A 5 5.35 -20.91 -5.58
CA LEU A 5 5.74 -22.24 -6.07
C LEU A 5 4.79 -23.37 -5.59
N HIS A 6 4.02 -23.14 -4.53
CA HIS A 6 3.03 -24.11 -4.07
C HIS A 6 1.68 -23.98 -4.80
N HIS A 7 1.39 -22.80 -5.35
CA HIS A 7 0.12 -22.48 -6.00
C HIS A 7 0.22 -22.50 -7.54
N ILE A 8 1.40 -22.23 -8.10
CA ILE A 8 1.67 -22.28 -9.54
C ILE A 8 2.30 -23.64 -9.84
N GLN A 9 1.57 -24.51 -10.53
CA GLN A 9 2.10 -25.82 -10.91
C GLN A 9 3.05 -25.73 -12.10
N GLY A 10 4.30 -26.16 -11.89
CA GLY A 10 5.29 -26.37 -12.94
C GLY A 10 5.75 -25.13 -13.71
N PRO A 11 6.15 -24.02 -13.05
CA PRO A 11 6.74 -22.90 -13.77
C PRO A 11 8.04 -23.33 -14.45
N ILE A 12 8.10 -23.23 -15.77
CA ILE A 12 9.29 -23.55 -16.59
C ILE A 12 10.11 -22.30 -16.92
N SER A 13 9.58 -21.12 -16.59
CA SER A 13 10.25 -19.83 -16.75
C SER A 13 9.83 -18.80 -15.68
N PHE A 14 10.55 -17.69 -15.59
CA PHE A 14 10.22 -16.56 -14.70
C PHE A 14 8.95 -15.81 -15.15
N GLU A 15 8.57 -15.94 -16.42
CA GLU A 15 7.31 -15.40 -16.95
C GLU A 15 6.11 -16.27 -16.56
N ASP A 16 6.30 -17.58 -16.42
CA ASP A 16 5.23 -18.48 -15.93
C ASP A 16 4.91 -18.23 -14.45
N LEU A 17 5.90 -17.84 -13.64
CA LEU A 17 5.70 -17.39 -12.25
C LEU A 17 4.83 -16.13 -12.13
N LYS A 18 4.73 -15.36 -13.21
CA LYS A 18 3.93 -14.15 -13.29
C LYS A 18 2.54 -14.39 -13.85
N THR A 19 2.26 -15.59 -14.35
CA THR A 19 0.95 -15.92 -14.91
C THR A 19 0.16 -16.71 -13.86
N VAL A 20 -0.78 -16.03 -13.21
CA VAL A 20 -1.62 -16.64 -12.18
C VAL A 20 -2.81 -17.32 -12.85
N ILE A 21 -2.99 -18.60 -12.54
CA ILE A 21 -4.19 -19.37 -12.92
C ILE A 21 -5.07 -19.48 -11.68
N VAL A 22 -6.17 -18.73 -11.66
CA VAL A 22 -7.21 -18.82 -10.63
C VAL A 22 -8.13 -19.98 -10.99
N ARG A 23 -8.36 -20.88 -10.04
CA ARG A 23 -9.25 -22.03 -10.20
C ARG A 23 -10.39 -21.95 -9.19
N ASP A 24 -11.52 -22.56 -9.51
CA ASP A 24 -12.58 -22.79 -8.53
C ASP A 24 -12.27 -24.01 -7.63
N ASP A 25 -13.16 -24.26 -6.67
CA ASP A 25 -13.07 -25.38 -5.73
C ASP A 25 -13.16 -26.75 -6.42
N ASP A 26 -13.74 -26.80 -7.62
CA ASP A 26 -13.87 -28.01 -8.46
C ASP A 26 -12.64 -28.23 -9.37
N GLY A 27 -11.72 -27.24 -9.43
CA GLY A 27 -10.45 -27.27 -10.15
C GLY A 27 -10.49 -26.68 -11.57
N ASP A 28 -11.63 -26.13 -11.98
CA ASP A 28 -11.84 -25.48 -13.27
C ASP A 28 -11.20 -24.09 -13.31
N ILE A 29 -10.68 -23.71 -14.47
CA ILE A 29 -9.96 -22.44 -14.65
C ILE A 29 -10.98 -21.30 -14.72
N LEU A 30 -10.93 -20.39 -13.75
CA LEU A 30 -11.75 -19.18 -13.71
C LEU A 30 -11.09 -18.01 -14.45
N GLU A 31 -9.79 -17.79 -14.20
CA GLU A 31 -9.08 -16.65 -14.73
C GLU A 31 -7.60 -16.98 -14.94
N ILE A 32 -7.03 -16.53 -16.06
CA ILE A 32 -5.59 -16.55 -16.31
C ILE A 32 -5.13 -15.10 -16.43
N LYS A 33 -4.37 -14.63 -15.44
CA LYS A 33 -3.96 -13.22 -15.37
C LYS A 33 -2.43 -13.09 -15.38
N PRO A 34 -1.86 -12.42 -16.41
CA PRO A 34 -0.46 -12.04 -16.40
C PRO A 34 -0.25 -10.88 -15.43
N CYS A 35 0.65 -11.06 -14.48
CA CYS A 35 1.00 -10.10 -13.44
C CYS A 35 2.39 -9.52 -13.73
N SER A 36 2.57 -8.22 -13.59
CA SER A 36 3.84 -7.54 -13.82
C SER A 36 4.87 -7.84 -12.72
N THR A 37 4.41 -8.06 -11.49
CA THR A 37 5.24 -8.25 -10.29
C THR A 37 4.83 -9.48 -9.47
N TYR A 38 5.77 -9.99 -8.66
CA TYR A 38 5.51 -11.10 -7.72
C TYR A 38 4.40 -10.75 -6.71
N THR A 39 4.39 -9.50 -6.24
CA THR A 39 3.37 -9.01 -5.29
C THR A 39 2.00 -9.03 -5.92
N GLU A 40 1.87 -8.57 -7.17
CA GLU A 40 0.60 -8.62 -7.91
C GLU A 40 0.11 -10.07 -8.09
N ALA A 41 1.02 -11.01 -8.40
CA ALA A 41 0.67 -12.42 -8.47
C ALA A 41 0.16 -12.97 -7.12
N CYS A 42 0.79 -12.59 -6.01
CA CYS A 42 0.33 -12.96 -4.66
C CYS A 42 -1.02 -12.30 -4.31
N GLN A 43 -1.28 -11.07 -4.77
CA GLN A 43 -2.57 -10.40 -4.58
C GLN A 43 -3.70 -11.10 -5.33
N VAL A 44 -3.48 -11.47 -6.60
CA VAL A 44 -4.48 -12.18 -7.41
C VAL A 44 -4.81 -13.56 -6.83
N LEU A 45 -3.81 -14.23 -6.26
CA LEU A 45 -4.00 -15.51 -5.55
C LEU A 45 -4.61 -15.36 -4.15
N GLY A 46 -4.90 -14.14 -3.68
CA GLY A 46 -5.42 -13.90 -2.33
C GLY A 46 -4.45 -14.28 -1.21
N LEU A 47 -3.13 -14.33 -1.51
CA LEU A 47 -2.10 -14.74 -0.56
C LEU A 47 -1.59 -13.60 0.33
N LEU A 48 -2.03 -12.37 0.06
CA LEU A 48 -1.69 -11.20 0.85
C LEU A 48 -2.92 -10.78 1.67
N GLU A 49 -2.72 -10.50 2.96
CA GLU A 49 -3.77 -9.90 3.80
C GLU A 49 -4.15 -8.53 3.25
N ASP A 50 -5.43 -8.16 3.37
CA ASP A 50 -5.89 -6.85 2.90
C ASP A 50 -5.39 -5.73 3.83
N ASP A 51 -4.90 -4.63 3.24
CA ASP A 51 -4.39 -3.48 4.00
C ASP A 51 -5.52 -2.66 4.64
N SER A 52 -6.80 -3.02 4.41
CA SER A 52 -7.99 -2.33 4.93
C SER A 52 -7.94 -2.04 6.43
N HIS A 53 -7.43 -2.95 7.24
CA HIS A 53 -7.26 -2.71 8.68
C HIS A 53 -6.33 -1.53 8.98
N TRP A 54 -5.28 -1.34 8.19
CA TRP A 54 -4.31 -0.27 8.39
C TRP A 54 -4.87 1.10 8.00
N TYR A 55 -5.78 1.14 7.03
CA TYR A 55 -6.53 2.37 6.71
C TYR A 55 -7.38 2.82 7.89
N HIS A 56 -8.16 1.91 8.50
CA HIS A 56 -8.98 2.25 9.66
C HIS A 56 -8.13 2.72 10.85
N VAL A 57 -7.00 2.06 11.12
CA VAL A 57 -6.07 2.46 12.17
C VAL A 57 -5.52 3.88 11.94
N MET A 58 -5.15 4.20 10.70
CA MET A 58 -4.66 5.55 10.35
C MET A 58 -5.78 6.60 10.42
N GLU A 59 -6.99 6.26 9.99
CA GLU A 59 -8.17 7.15 10.03
C GLU A 59 -8.58 7.48 11.48
N GLU A 60 -8.63 6.50 12.37
CA GLU A 60 -8.92 6.73 13.80
C GLU A 60 -7.83 7.56 14.49
N ALA A 61 -6.57 7.30 14.13
CA ALA A 61 -5.45 8.08 14.64
C ALA A 61 -5.52 9.52 14.14
N ALA A 62 -5.92 9.76 12.89
CA ALA A 62 -5.97 11.10 12.29
C ALA A 62 -6.93 12.03 13.04
N VAL A 63 -8.01 11.48 13.60
CA VAL A 63 -8.99 12.23 14.39
C VAL A 63 -8.46 12.64 15.78
N SER A 64 -7.50 11.88 16.35
CA SER A 64 -7.16 11.98 17.77
C SER A 64 -5.69 12.29 18.07
N GLN A 65 -4.80 12.15 17.10
CA GLN A 65 -3.34 12.27 17.28
C GLN A 65 -2.79 13.49 16.56
N SER A 66 -1.64 13.97 17.03
CA SER A 66 -0.91 15.04 16.33
C SER A 66 -0.29 14.53 15.02
N PRO A 67 -0.05 15.41 14.02
CA PRO A 67 0.64 15.06 12.78
C PRO A 67 1.98 14.35 12.99
N ALA A 68 2.74 14.73 14.03
CA ALA A 68 3.99 14.09 14.38
C ALA A 68 3.81 12.63 14.85
N GLN A 69 2.77 12.35 15.63
CA GLN A 69 2.45 11.00 16.07
C GLN A 69 1.92 10.14 14.91
N LEU A 70 1.14 10.72 14.00
CA LEU A 70 0.69 10.04 12.78
C LEU A 70 1.86 9.58 11.90
N ARG A 71 2.89 10.43 11.74
CA ARG A 71 4.11 10.03 11.01
C ARG A 71 4.83 8.86 11.66
N ILE A 72 4.88 8.81 13.00
CA ILE A 72 5.49 7.69 13.74
C ILE A 72 4.68 6.41 13.52
N LEU A 73 3.35 6.49 13.60
CA LEU A 73 2.46 5.36 13.36
C LEU A 73 2.65 4.81 11.94
N PHE A 74 2.62 5.68 10.93
CA PHE A 74 2.86 5.29 9.54
C PHE A 74 4.21 4.59 9.36
N ALA A 75 5.29 5.14 9.93
CA ALA A 75 6.62 4.53 9.85
C ALA A 75 6.65 3.13 10.51
N LEU A 76 5.95 2.95 11.63
CA LEU A 76 5.83 1.66 12.30
C LEU A 76 5.09 0.63 11.44
N LEU A 77 3.97 1.04 10.83
CA LEU A 77 3.20 0.18 9.93
C LEU A 77 4.04 -0.27 8.73
N VAL A 78 4.78 0.65 8.10
CA VAL A 78 5.69 0.32 6.99
C VAL A 78 6.80 -0.64 7.44
N ALA A 79 7.38 -0.43 8.62
CA ALA A 79 8.53 -1.19 9.09
C ALA A 79 8.16 -2.61 9.57
N VAL A 80 6.97 -2.79 10.14
CA VAL A 80 6.63 -4.01 10.90
C VAL A 80 5.48 -4.79 10.29
N CYS A 81 4.50 -4.11 9.67
CA CYS A 81 3.24 -4.73 9.29
C CYS A 81 3.23 -5.30 7.86
N GLY A 82 4.30 -5.11 7.08
CA GLY A 82 4.40 -5.71 5.75
C GLY A 82 3.31 -5.23 4.78
N LEU A 83 3.02 -3.93 4.79
CA LEU A 83 2.00 -3.30 3.94
C LEU A 83 2.16 -3.69 2.47
N ASN A 84 1.05 -4.04 1.82
CA ASN A 84 1.04 -4.37 0.41
C ASN A 84 1.09 -3.12 -0.48
N LYS A 85 0.47 -2.02 -0.03
CA LYS A 85 0.33 -0.75 -0.74
C LYS A 85 0.66 0.45 0.17
N PRO A 86 1.89 0.56 0.68
CA PRO A 86 2.28 1.64 1.60
C PRO A 86 2.17 3.03 0.96
N ILE A 87 2.37 3.15 -0.36
CA ILE A 87 2.21 4.41 -1.10
C ILE A 87 0.75 4.85 -1.09
N THR A 88 -0.19 3.94 -1.31
CA THR A 88 -1.62 4.28 -1.30
C THR A 88 -2.07 4.69 0.10
N LEU A 89 -1.56 4.05 1.16
CA LEU A 89 -1.81 4.46 2.54
C LEU A 89 -1.22 5.85 2.82
N TRP A 90 -0.02 6.14 2.33
CA TRP A 90 0.60 7.47 2.44
C TRP A 90 -0.25 8.55 1.76
N GLU A 91 -0.62 8.35 0.49
CA GLU A 91 -1.38 9.33 -0.29
C GLU A 91 -2.70 9.72 0.37
N ASN A 92 -3.35 8.76 1.04
CA ASN A 92 -4.63 8.98 1.72
C ASN A 92 -4.49 9.78 3.03
N HIS A 93 -3.33 9.78 3.68
CA HIS A 93 -3.13 10.40 5.01
C HIS A 93 -2.03 11.47 5.04
N LYS A 94 -1.43 11.82 3.90
CA LYS A 94 -0.32 12.77 3.81
C LYS A 94 -0.70 14.17 4.29
N GLU A 95 -1.95 14.59 4.10
CA GLU A 95 -2.42 15.91 4.53
C GLU A 95 -2.47 15.99 6.06
N ASP A 96 -3.08 15.00 6.71
CA ASP A 96 -3.11 14.88 8.18
C ASP A 96 -1.70 14.81 8.77
N MET A 97 -0.81 14.07 8.11
CA MET A 97 0.59 13.92 8.53
C MET A 97 1.45 15.16 8.29
N THR A 98 1.02 16.15 7.51
CA THR A 98 1.83 17.33 7.17
C THR A 98 1.21 18.65 7.63
N GLU A 99 0.05 18.59 8.28
CA GLU A 99 -0.69 19.76 8.77
C GLU A 99 0.18 20.70 9.61
N ASP A 100 1.01 20.16 10.53
CA ASP A 100 1.91 20.94 11.37
C ASP A 100 2.99 21.69 10.58
N PHE A 101 3.56 21.05 9.55
CA PHE A 101 4.52 21.69 8.65
C PHE A 101 3.87 22.80 7.83
N LEU A 102 2.63 22.58 7.34
CA LEU A 102 1.88 23.61 6.62
C LEU A 102 1.59 24.82 7.51
N HIS A 103 1.19 24.60 8.77
CA HIS A 103 0.97 25.68 9.73
C HIS A 103 2.25 26.45 10.06
N GLN A 104 3.37 25.74 10.27
CA GLN A 104 4.66 26.37 10.53
C GLN A 104 5.14 27.18 9.32
N ALA A 105 5.00 26.64 8.11
CA ALA A 105 5.39 27.32 6.89
C ALA A 105 4.55 28.59 6.66
N ARG A 106 3.22 28.52 6.86
CA ARG A 106 2.31 29.69 6.80
C ARG A 106 2.66 30.76 7.83
N ARG A 107 3.05 30.36 9.04
CA ARG A 107 3.44 31.30 10.11
C ARG A 107 4.78 31.97 9.81
N ASN A 108 5.71 31.25 9.17
CA ASN A 108 7.07 31.73 8.91
C ASN A 108 7.21 32.51 7.59
N ASN A 109 6.35 32.27 6.59
CA ASN A 109 6.39 32.96 5.29
C ASN A 109 4.98 33.12 4.68
N PRO A 110 4.25 34.21 5.01
CA PRO A 110 2.88 34.42 4.53
C PRO A 110 2.72 34.54 3.01
N THR A 111 3.81 34.75 2.26
CA THR A 111 3.76 35.27 0.88
C THR A 111 4.22 34.32 -0.24
N GLU A 112 4.67 33.09 0.03
CA GLU A 112 5.39 32.29 -0.99
C GLU A 112 4.90 30.84 -1.25
N ILE A 113 3.80 30.38 -0.63
CA ILE A 113 3.47 28.93 -0.62
C ILE A 113 2.36 28.51 -1.62
N LEU A 114 1.74 29.45 -2.35
CA LEU A 114 0.74 29.08 -3.36
C LEU A 114 1.33 28.33 -4.58
N ASN A 115 2.65 28.41 -4.81
CA ASN A 115 3.27 27.85 -6.03
C ASN A 115 3.94 26.48 -5.85
N THR A 116 4.23 26.02 -4.62
CA THR A 116 5.08 24.83 -4.44
C THR A 116 4.30 23.56 -4.09
N VAL A 117 3.13 23.66 -3.47
CA VAL A 117 2.36 22.48 -3.01
C VAL A 117 1.25 22.07 -3.99
N MET A 118 0.88 22.92 -4.95
CA MET A 118 -0.15 22.63 -5.96
C MET A 118 0.41 22.00 -7.26
N LEU A 119 1.71 21.75 -7.36
CA LEU A 119 2.38 21.28 -8.60
C LEU A 119 3.23 20.01 -8.44
N SER A 120 3.05 19.23 -7.37
CA SER A 120 3.68 17.92 -7.17
C SER A 120 2.69 16.94 -6.54
#